data_AF-A0A9X2FPE7-F1
#
_entry.id   AF-A0A9X2FPE7-F1
#
_cell.length_a   1.000
_cell.length_b   1.000
_cell.length_c   1.000
_cell.angle_alpha   90.00
_cell.angle_beta   90.00
_cell.angle_gamma   90.00
#
_symmetry.space_group_name_H-M   'P 1'
#
loop_
_entity.id
_entity.type
_entity.pdbx_description
1 polymer ?
#
loop_
_entity_poly.entity_id
_entity_poly.type
_entity_poly.pdbx_seq_one_letter_code
_entity_poly.pdbx_strand_id
1 'polypeptide(L)'
;MPLSQVQIIQSLAEALAWFEKELGWGVAPAELNHLTGRIGELYAAMITRGQMALATNQQGYDVVSAENERISVKTVTTSSQVSFNVATFDLVDRVIVLRLNVDEGEASIEELLDCSAEEVRRTFRCSAGKYVFPTASPTRPRREVEDLRVTASARHGAHVVQQYENGTILVETSGTREATAKPVLRAIAGEIGVDLVNGSGNPKNTRQLGADIIRILHEQADVQA
;
A
#
# COMPACT_ATOMS: atom_id res chain seq x y z
N MET A 1 0.64 21.66 -18.24
CA MET A 1 -0.83 21.80 -18.07
C MET A 1 -1.23 21.05 -16.81
N PRO A 2 -2.20 21.54 -16.02
CA PRO A 2 -2.73 20.78 -14.89
C PRO A 2 -3.35 19.47 -15.38
N LEU A 3 -3.23 18.41 -14.57
CA LEU A 3 -3.81 17.11 -14.86
C LEU A 3 -5.22 17.04 -14.28
N SER A 4 -6.18 16.49 -15.02
CA SER A 4 -7.48 16.14 -14.42
C SER A 4 -7.31 15.06 -13.34
N GLN A 5 -8.29 14.93 -12.43
CA GLN A 5 -8.28 13.87 -11.42
C GLN A 5 -8.22 12.47 -12.05
N VAL A 6 -8.90 12.26 -13.17
CA VAL A 6 -8.82 10.99 -13.92
C VAL A 6 -7.40 10.72 -14.40
N GLN A 7 -6.71 11.74 -14.92
CA GLN A 7 -5.32 11.60 -15.36
C GLN A 7 -4.37 11.34 -14.19
N ILE A 8 -4.58 11.96 -13.03
CA ILE A 8 -3.78 11.68 -11.82
C ILE A 8 -3.95 10.20 -11.41
N ILE A 9 -5.18 9.70 -11.37
CA ILE A 9 -5.48 8.30 -11.02
C ILE A 9 -4.81 7.34 -12.03
N GLN A 10 -4.94 7.62 -13.33
CA GLN A 10 -4.31 6.82 -14.38
C GLN A 10 -2.78 6.83 -14.26
N SER A 11 -2.17 8.01 -14.10
CA SER A 11 -0.72 8.13 -13.92
C SER A 11 -0.22 7.44 -12.66
N LEU A 12 -0.99 7.47 -11.56
CA LEU A 12 -0.65 6.73 -10.34
C LEU A 12 -0.68 5.22 -10.58
N ALA A 13 -1.72 4.72 -11.24
CA ALA A 13 -1.85 3.30 -11.58
C ALA A 13 -0.71 2.84 -12.50
N GLU A 14 -0.37 3.62 -13.52
CA GLU A 14 0.77 3.36 -14.42
C GLU A 14 2.10 3.34 -13.68
N ALA A 15 2.33 4.31 -12.79
CA ALA A 15 3.55 4.40 -12.00
C ALA A 15 3.71 3.21 -11.04
N LEU A 16 2.63 2.78 -10.38
CA LEU A 16 2.62 1.58 -9.54
C LEU A 16 2.91 0.32 -10.35
N ALA A 17 2.26 0.15 -11.50
CA ALA A 17 2.48 -1.00 -12.38
C ALA A 17 3.92 -1.06 -12.92
N TRP A 18 4.53 0.10 -13.21
CA TRP A 18 5.93 0.16 -13.60
C TRP A 18 6.86 -0.19 -12.44
N PHE A 19 6.58 0.33 -11.24
CA PHE A 19 7.34 0.01 -10.04
C PHE A 19 7.32 -1.49 -9.73
N GLU A 20 6.17 -2.15 -9.82
CA GLU A 20 6.05 -3.61 -9.66
C GLU A 20 6.87 -4.39 -10.69
N LYS A 21 6.91 -3.94 -11.95
CA LYS A 21 7.73 -4.58 -13.00
C LYS A 21 9.23 -4.49 -12.71
N GLU A 22 9.72 -3.31 -12.35
CA GLU A 22 11.14 -3.10 -12.01
C GLU A 22 11.58 -4.00 -10.85
N LEU A 23 10.73 -4.11 -9.82
CA LEU A 23 10.97 -5.03 -8.71
C LEU A 23 10.94 -6.50 -9.15
N GLY A 24 10.02 -6.86 -10.05
CA GLY A 24 9.96 -8.18 -10.66
C GLY A 24 11.23 -8.54 -11.45
N TRP A 25 11.94 -7.56 -12.00
CA TRP A 25 13.25 -7.73 -12.64
C TRP A 25 14.42 -7.73 -11.65
N GLY A 26 14.16 -7.57 -10.35
CA GLY A 26 15.18 -7.61 -9.30
C GLY A 26 15.87 -6.27 -9.03
N VAL A 27 15.34 -5.15 -9.54
CA VAL A 27 15.87 -3.82 -9.24
C VAL A 27 15.64 -3.50 -7.77
N ALA A 28 16.67 -2.99 -7.09
CA ALA A 28 16.56 -2.65 -5.68
C ALA A 28 15.65 -1.43 -5.49
N PRO A 29 14.74 -1.41 -4.48
CA PRO A 29 13.86 -0.26 -4.25
C PRO A 29 14.60 1.09 -4.07
N ALA A 30 15.83 1.06 -3.58
CA ALA A 30 16.67 2.24 -3.38
C ALA A 30 17.14 2.88 -4.70
N GLU A 31 17.09 2.16 -5.82
CA GLU A 31 17.44 2.68 -7.16
C GLU A 31 16.23 3.38 -7.83
N LEU A 32 15.03 3.18 -7.29
CA LEU A 32 13.76 3.68 -7.84
C LEU A 32 13.29 4.97 -7.17
N ASN A 33 14.18 5.73 -6.50
CA ASN A 33 13.81 6.91 -5.69
C ASN A 33 12.99 7.97 -6.46
N HIS A 34 13.29 8.18 -7.75
CA HIS A 34 12.52 9.11 -8.57
C HIS A 34 11.09 8.61 -8.81
N LEU A 35 10.94 7.32 -9.08
CA LEU A 35 9.64 6.69 -9.30
C LEU A 35 8.83 6.64 -8.01
N THR A 36 9.44 6.28 -6.87
CA THR A 36 8.76 6.26 -5.57
C THR A 36 8.37 7.67 -5.11
N GLY A 37 9.22 8.67 -5.35
CA GLY A 37 8.86 10.08 -5.16
C GLY A 37 7.64 10.47 -6.00
N ARG A 38 7.67 10.15 -7.29
CA ARG A 38 6.56 10.44 -8.23
C ARG A 38 5.24 9.77 -7.82
N ILE A 39 5.29 8.50 -7.40
CA ILE A 39 4.13 7.76 -6.89
C ILE A 39 3.53 8.49 -5.67
N GLY A 40 4.38 8.94 -4.75
CA GLY A 40 3.91 9.66 -3.57
C GLY A 40 3.27 11.01 -3.90
N GLU A 41 3.87 11.78 -4.80
CA GLU A 41 3.30 13.05 -5.26
C GLU A 41 1.93 12.86 -5.94
N LEU A 42 1.81 11.84 -6.81
CA LEU A 42 0.56 11.49 -7.48
C LEU A 42 -0.51 11.05 -6.48
N TYR A 43 -0.14 10.21 -5.49
CA TYR A 43 -1.04 9.79 -4.42
C TYR A 43 -1.51 10.98 -3.58
N ALA A 44 -0.60 11.86 -3.17
CA ALA A 44 -0.94 13.07 -2.41
C ALA A 44 -1.88 13.98 -3.21
N ALA A 45 -1.61 14.20 -4.50
CA ALA A 45 -2.49 14.98 -5.37
C ALA A 45 -3.89 14.34 -5.52
N MET A 46 -3.99 13.01 -5.56
CA MET A 46 -5.26 12.29 -5.61
C MET A 46 -6.07 12.48 -4.32
N ILE A 47 -5.47 12.18 -3.15
CA ILE A 47 -6.22 12.20 -1.87
C ILE A 47 -6.62 13.62 -1.44
N THR A 48 -5.85 14.63 -1.84
CA THR A 48 -6.13 16.04 -1.55
C THR A 48 -6.91 16.75 -2.65
N ARG A 49 -7.35 16.01 -3.68
CA ARG A 49 -7.99 16.54 -4.90
C ARG A 49 -7.19 17.68 -5.55
N GLY A 50 -5.88 17.68 -5.32
CA GLY A 50 -4.96 18.74 -5.67
C GLY A 50 -4.35 18.58 -7.06
N GLN A 51 -3.26 19.30 -7.26
CA GLN A 51 -2.41 19.26 -8.44
C GLN A 51 -0.95 19.16 -8.02
N MET A 52 -0.17 18.45 -8.81
CA MET A 52 1.28 18.51 -8.69
C MET A 52 1.77 19.93 -9.00
N ALA A 53 2.84 20.37 -8.34
CA ALA A 53 3.45 21.66 -8.60
C ALA A 53 3.81 21.80 -10.09
N LEU A 54 3.41 22.93 -10.69
CA LEU A 54 3.53 23.15 -12.14
C LEU A 54 4.96 23.42 -12.60
N ALA A 55 5.82 23.91 -11.69
CA ALA A 55 7.22 24.18 -11.98
C ALA A 55 8.07 22.92 -11.81
N THR A 56 8.91 22.64 -12.79
CA THR A 56 9.99 21.66 -12.64
C THR A 56 10.97 22.17 -11.58
N ASN A 57 11.26 21.36 -10.56
CA ASN A 57 12.04 21.74 -9.38
C ASN A 57 11.39 22.84 -8.51
N GLN A 58 10.06 22.79 -8.33
CA GLN A 58 9.39 23.65 -7.35
C GLN A 58 10.07 23.54 -5.99
N GLN A 59 10.43 24.69 -5.42
CA GLN A 59 11.12 24.73 -4.14
C GLN A 59 10.13 24.57 -2.99
N GLY A 60 10.40 23.61 -2.10
CA GLY A 60 9.76 23.45 -0.81
C GLY A 60 8.52 22.55 -0.77
N TYR A 61 7.69 22.56 -1.81
CA TYR A 61 6.44 21.78 -1.87
C TYR A 61 6.26 21.11 -3.23
N ASP A 62 5.48 20.04 -3.24
CA ASP A 62 5.35 19.13 -4.38
C ASP A 62 3.91 19.11 -4.93
N VAL A 63 2.92 19.38 -4.07
CA VAL A 63 1.48 19.36 -4.40
C VAL A 63 0.80 20.61 -3.86
N VAL A 64 -0.23 21.09 -4.57
CA VAL A 64 -1.17 22.11 -4.09
C VAL A 64 -2.56 21.48 -4.00
N SER A 65 -3.16 21.43 -2.81
CA SER A 65 -4.47 20.81 -2.59
C SER A 65 -5.62 21.62 -3.20
N ALA A 66 -6.83 21.03 -3.24
CA ALA A 66 -8.05 21.76 -3.59
C ALA A 66 -8.35 22.92 -2.62
N GLU A 67 -7.86 22.81 -1.38
CA GLU A 67 -7.97 23.81 -0.33
C GLU A 67 -6.84 24.86 -0.38
N ASN A 68 -5.99 24.85 -1.42
CA ASN A 68 -4.84 25.73 -1.65
C ASN A 68 -3.68 25.56 -0.65
N GLU A 69 -3.56 24.41 0.00
CA GLU A 69 -2.41 24.10 0.86
C GLU A 69 -1.21 23.69 0.01
N ARG A 70 -0.03 24.24 0.30
CA ARG A 70 1.24 23.78 -0.27
C ARG A 70 1.75 22.59 0.53
N ILE A 71 1.78 21.43 -0.11
CA ILE A 71 2.09 20.15 0.53
C ILE A 71 3.48 19.69 0.13
N SER A 72 4.34 19.41 1.12
CA SER A 72 5.59 18.67 0.89
C SER A 72 5.37 17.18 1.13
N VAL A 73 5.75 16.37 0.15
CA VAL A 73 5.56 14.92 0.13
C VAL A 73 6.90 14.22 0.27
N LYS A 74 6.94 13.19 1.13
CA LYS A 74 8.10 12.31 1.28
C LYS A 74 7.65 10.86 1.22
N THR A 75 8.15 10.14 0.22
CA THR A 75 7.95 8.70 0.11
C THR A 75 9.18 7.97 0.63
N VAL A 76 8.96 6.91 1.42
CA VAL A 76 9.99 5.97 1.86
C VAL A 76 9.62 4.55 1.47
N THR A 77 10.62 3.71 1.27
CA THR A 77 10.44 2.25 1.16
C THR A 77 10.92 1.61 2.47
N THR A 78 12.24 1.55 2.67
CA THR A 78 12.87 0.89 3.82
C THR A 78 13.50 1.86 4.82
N SER A 79 13.57 3.16 4.51
CA SER A 79 14.24 4.15 5.37
C SER A 79 13.54 4.30 6.72
N SER A 80 14.32 4.32 7.80
CA SER A 80 13.86 4.46 9.19
C SER A 80 13.54 5.90 9.61
N GLN A 81 13.88 6.88 8.78
CA GLN A 81 13.63 8.29 9.03
C GLN A 81 13.42 9.08 7.74
N VAL A 82 12.68 10.17 7.86
CA VAL A 82 12.46 11.18 6.83
C VAL A 82 12.90 12.53 7.38
N SER A 83 13.37 13.41 6.50
CA SER A 83 13.73 14.76 6.90
C SER A 83 13.19 15.83 5.95
N PHE A 84 12.81 16.97 6.53
CA PHE A 84 12.40 18.17 5.81
C PHE A 84 13.41 19.28 6.05
N ASN A 85 13.80 19.99 4.99
CA ASN A 85 14.79 21.06 5.10
C ASN A 85 14.14 22.32 5.69
N VAL A 86 14.69 22.81 6.80
CA VAL A 86 14.19 24.02 7.50
C VAL A 86 14.25 25.24 6.57
N ALA A 87 15.28 25.34 5.72
CA ALA A 87 15.48 26.49 4.84
C ALA A 87 14.34 26.72 3.83
N THR A 88 13.58 25.67 3.51
CA THR A 88 12.44 25.74 2.57
C THR A 88 11.10 25.50 3.25
N PHE A 89 11.08 25.27 4.56
CA PHE A 89 9.89 24.83 5.28
C PHE A 89 8.86 25.94 5.51
N ASP A 90 9.25 27.20 5.33
CA ASP A 90 8.32 28.34 5.37
C ASP A 90 7.42 28.44 4.13
N LEU A 91 7.72 27.66 3.09
CA LEU A 91 6.89 27.57 1.88
C LEU A 91 5.84 26.46 1.98
N VAL A 92 5.80 25.71 3.08
CA VAL A 92 5.01 24.50 3.25
C VAL A 92 3.93 24.75 4.29
N ASP A 93 2.68 24.41 3.95
CA ASP A 93 1.52 24.52 4.83
C ASP A 93 1.21 23.16 5.50
N ARG A 94 1.47 22.06 4.80
CA ARG A 94 1.16 20.68 5.22
C ARG A 94 2.23 19.69 4.75
N VAL A 95 2.47 18.64 5.52
CA VAL A 95 3.39 17.56 5.14
C VAL A 95 2.67 16.23 5.07
N ILE A 96 3.03 15.43 4.08
CA ILE A 96 2.55 14.05 3.95
C ILE A 96 3.77 13.13 3.82
N VAL A 97 3.83 12.11 4.68
CA VAL A 97 4.86 11.06 4.61
C VAL A 97 4.19 9.73 4.30
N LEU A 98 4.65 9.09 3.23
CA LEU A 98 4.11 7.84 2.71
C LEU A 98 5.17 6.74 2.79
N ARG A 99 4.76 5.52 3.11
CA ARG A 99 5.55 4.32 2.90
C ARG A 99 5.01 3.56 1.70
N LEU A 100 5.87 3.28 0.74
CA LEU A 100 5.59 2.33 -0.33
C LEU A 100 6.06 0.95 0.12
N ASN A 101 5.09 0.13 0.50
CA ASN A 101 5.30 -1.26 0.88
C ASN A 101 5.21 -2.14 -0.36
N VAL A 102 6.08 -3.14 -0.43
CA VAL A 102 6.00 -4.19 -1.44
C VAL A 102 5.80 -5.48 -0.68
N ASP A 103 4.65 -6.09 -0.87
CA ASP A 103 4.37 -7.40 -0.31
C ASP A 103 3.95 -8.33 -1.43
N GLU A 104 4.60 -9.49 -1.51
CA GLU A 104 4.28 -10.54 -2.48
C GLU A 104 4.24 -10.10 -3.96
N GLY A 105 4.95 -9.03 -4.33
CA GLY A 105 4.99 -8.49 -5.70
C GLY A 105 3.93 -7.43 -6.00
N GLU A 106 3.09 -7.07 -5.03
CA GLU A 106 2.12 -5.98 -5.14
C GLU A 106 2.58 -4.77 -4.31
N ALA A 107 2.49 -3.59 -4.93
CA ALA A 107 2.83 -2.34 -4.28
C ALA A 107 1.61 -1.78 -3.54
N SER A 108 1.81 -1.36 -2.29
CA SER A 108 0.79 -0.69 -1.49
C SER A 108 1.34 0.58 -0.85
N ILE A 109 0.50 1.60 -0.74
CA ILE A 109 0.85 2.89 -0.14
C ILE A 109 0.23 2.97 1.25
N GLU A 110 1.07 3.21 2.25
CA GLU A 110 0.68 3.45 3.64
C GLU A 110 0.98 4.91 4.00
N GLU A 111 0.01 5.61 4.58
CA GLU A 111 0.21 6.95 5.13
C GLU A 111 0.82 6.84 6.54
N LEU A 112 2.04 7.38 6.72
CA LEU A 112 2.73 7.42 8.01
C LEU A 112 2.45 8.71 8.78
N LEU A 113 2.25 9.80 8.04
CA LEU A 113 2.02 11.13 8.59
C LEU A 113 1.22 11.97 7.59
N ASP A 114 0.24 12.68 8.12
CA ASP A 114 -0.47 13.74 7.41
C ASP A 114 -0.84 14.82 8.43
N CYS A 115 -0.08 15.93 8.43
CA CYS A 115 -0.26 17.00 9.42
C CYS A 115 0.19 18.37 8.93
N SER A 116 -0.21 19.42 9.66
CA SER A 116 0.19 20.79 9.35
C SER A 116 1.68 21.04 9.57
N ALA A 117 2.26 21.99 8.82
CA ALA A 117 3.64 22.43 9.04
C ALA A 117 3.84 23.03 10.44
N GLU A 118 2.79 23.59 11.05
CA GLU A 118 2.82 24.10 12.42
C GLU A 118 2.99 22.97 13.44
N GLU A 119 2.30 21.85 13.26
CA GLU A 119 2.45 20.66 14.11
C GLU A 119 3.86 20.09 14.01
N VAL A 120 4.45 20.04 12.81
CA VAL A 120 5.84 19.61 12.61
C VAL A 120 6.81 20.48 13.41
N ARG A 121 6.65 21.81 13.34
CA ARG A 121 7.50 22.77 14.08
C ARG A 121 7.43 22.57 15.59
N ARG A 122 6.27 22.14 16.11
CA ARG A 122 6.05 21.90 17.55
C ARG A 122 6.55 20.55 18.03
N THR A 123 6.45 19.51 17.19
CA THR A 123 6.59 18.13 17.64
C THR A 123 7.88 17.46 17.17
N PHE A 124 8.47 17.90 16.04
CA PHE A 124 9.61 17.20 15.44
C PHE A 124 10.93 17.72 15.98
N ARG A 125 11.91 16.81 16.09
CA ARG A 125 13.27 17.21 16.43
C ARG A 125 13.87 17.99 15.26
N CYS A 126 14.38 19.18 15.55
CA CYS A 126 15.22 19.92 14.61
C CYS A 126 16.69 19.59 14.88
N SER A 127 17.37 19.02 13.89
CA SER A 127 18.80 18.70 13.96
C SER A 127 19.48 19.08 12.64
N ALA A 128 20.61 19.78 12.72
CA ALA A 128 21.41 20.19 11.55
C ALA A 128 20.60 20.87 10.43
N GLY A 129 19.65 21.75 10.80
CA GLY A 129 18.81 22.47 9.83
C GLY A 129 17.73 21.61 9.16
N LYS A 130 17.35 20.48 9.77
CA LYS A 130 16.30 19.59 9.27
C LYS A 130 15.31 19.20 10.38
N TYR A 131 14.03 19.17 10.05
CA TYR A 131 13.03 18.48 10.86
C TYR A 131 13.10 16.98 10.56
N VAL A 132 13.26 16.14 11.58
CA VAL A 132 13.41 14.69 11.42
C VAL A 132 12.20 13.95 11.97
N PHE A 133 11.64 13.06 11.14
CA PHE A 133 10.53 12.17 11.45
C PHE A 133 11.00 10.71 11.45
N PRO A 134 10.88 9.97 12.56
CA PRO A 134 11.09 8.54 12.55
C PRO A 134 9.93 7.85 11.81
N THR A 135 10.24 6.93 10.91
CA THR A 135 9.20 6.21 10.14
C THR A 135 8.71 4.96 10.87
N ALA A 136 9.26 4.62 12.03
CA ALA A 136 8.75 3.52 12.85
C ALA A 136 7.26 3.75 13.13
N SER A 137 6.40 2.87 12.63
CA SER A 137 4.96 3.06 12.75
C SER A 137 4.60 3.20 14.22
N PRO A 138 3.90 4.27 14.65
CA PRO A 138 3.14 4.18 15.88
C PRO A 138 2.16 3.02 15.65
N THR A 139 2.20 2.02 16.53
CA THR A 139 1.24 0.92 16.58
C THR A 139 -0.14 1.49 16.86
N ARG A 140 -0.79 2.05 15.82
CA ARG A 140 -2.20 2.36 15.88
C ARG A 140 -2.87 1.01 16.15
N PRO A 141 -3.63 0.83 17.23
CA PRO A 141 -4.31 -0.42 17.49
C PRO A 141 -5.24 -0.66 16.31
N ARG A 142 -4.84 -1.54 15.39
CA ARG A 142 -5.74 -2.04 14.36
C ARG A 142 -6.83 -2.79 15.12
N ARG A 143 -8.11 -2.50 14.82
CA ARG A 143 -9.18 -3.39 15.25
C ARG A 143 -8.82 -4.79 14.83
N GLU A 144 -8.97 -5.74 15.74
CA GLU A 144 -8.57 -7.11 15.48
C GLU A 144 -9.41 -7.63 14.31
N VAL A 145 -8.80 -8.44 13.44
CA VAL A 145 -9.51 -9.02 12.28
C VAL A 145 -10.72 -9.83 12.73
N GLU A 146 -10.73 -10.27 13.99
CA GLU A 146 -11.80 -11.03 14.65
C GLU A 146 -13.09 -10.22 14.83
N ASP A 147 -13.02 -8.88 14.83
CA ASP A 147 -14.19 -8.01 14.85
C ASP A 147 -14.88 -7.90 13.48
N LEU A 148 -14.22 -8.37 12.41
CA LEU A 148 -14.74 -8.26 11.04
C LEU A 148 -15.67 -9.42 10.71
N ARG A 149 -16.68 -9.14 9.90
CA ARG A 149 -17.61 -10.18 9.44
C ARG A 149 -16.92 -11.11 8.42
N VAL A 150 -17.10 -12.41 8.60
CA VAL A 150 -16.78 -13.42 7.57
C VAL A 150 -17.82 -13.31 6.44
N THR A 151 -17.36 -13.04 5.22
CA THR A 151 -18.21 -12.92 4.03
C THR A 151 -18.29 -14.20 3.21
N ALA A 152 -17.24 -15.03 3.26
CA ALA A 152 -17.22 -16.33 2.60
C ALA A 152 -16.32 -17.31 3.36
N SER A 153 -16.64 -18.60 3.30
CA SER A 153 -15.80 -19.65 3.87
C SER A 153 -15.99 -20.95 3.11
N ALA A 154 -14.91 -21.71 2.96
CA ALA A 154 -14.92 -23.04 2.36
C ALA A 154 -14.05 -24.00 3.17
N ARG A 155 -14.41 -25.28 3.17
CA ARG A 155 -13.65 -26.34 3.83
C ARG A 155 -13.05 -27.27 2.78
N HIS A 156 -11.79 -27.62 2.98
CA HIS A 156 -11.07 -28.62 2.19
C HIS A 156 -10.25 -29.52 3.14
N GLY A 157 -10.67 -30.78 3.28
CA GLY A 157 -10.08 -31.70 4.26
C GLY A 157 -10.13 -31.14 5.69
N ALA A 158 -8.96 -31.01 6.32
CA ALA A 158 -8.82 -30.44 7.67
C ALA A 158 -8.75 -28.90 7.69
N HIS A 159 -8.72 -28.26 6.52
CA HIS A 159 -8.52 -26.82 6.39
C HIS A 159 -9.85 -26.10 6.21
N VAL A 160 -10.02 -24.97 6.90
CA VAL A 160 -11.11 -24.02 6.70
C VAL A 160 -10.49 -22.70 6.25
N VAL A 161 -10.83 -22.28 5.03
CA VAL A 161 -10.44 -20.98 4.49
C VAL A 161 -11.58 -20.00 4.73
N GLN A 162 -11.26 -18.84 5.28
CA GLN A 162 -12.22 -17.78 5.59
C GLN A 162 -11.80 -16.47 4.95
N GLN A 163 -12.76 -15.80 4.32
CA GLN A 163 -12.62 -14.45 3.80
C GLN A 163 -13.45 -13.49 4.65
N TYR A 164 -12.78 -12.43 5.11
CA TYR A 164 -13.38 -11.36 5.90
C TYR A 164 -13.78 -10.19 5.00
N GLU A 165 -14.65 -9.31 5.49
CA GLU A 165 -15.23 -8.21 4.70
C GLU A 165 -14.21 -7.22 4.12
N ASN A 166 -13.02 -7.10 4.73
CA ASN A 166 -11.92 -6.29 4.19
C ASN A 166 -11.02 -7.05 3.19
N GLY A 167 -11.42 -8.26 2.80
CA GLY A 167 -10.70 -9.16 1.90
C GLY A 167 -9.57 -9.95 2.54
N THR A 168 -9.32 -9.84 3.85
CA THR A 168 -8.32 -10.67 4.53
C THR A 168 -8.72 -12.15 4.48
N ILE A 169 -7.73 -13.00 4.18
CA ILE A 169 -7.89 -14.46 4.18
C ILE A 169 -7.18 -15.03 5.39
N LEU A 170 -7.87 -15.89 6.12
CA LEU A 170 -7.31 -16.71 7.18
C LEU A 170 -7.55 -18.17 6.88
N VAL A 171 -6.66 -19.01 7.40
CA VAL A 171 -6.76 -20.46 7.29
C VAL A 171 -6.70 -21.05 8.70
N GLU A 172 -7.63 -21.94 8.98
CA GLU A 172 -7.63 -22.77 10.17
C GLU A 172 -7.39 -24.22 9.77
N THR A 173 -6.45 -24.90 10.42
CA THR A 173 -6.20 -26.33 10.24
C THR A 173 -6.60 -27.05 11.52
N SER A 174 -7.56 -27.97 11.42
CA SER A 174 -8.04 -28.76 12.57
C SER A 174 -8.48 -27.89 13.76
N GLY A 175 -9.08 -26.72 13.47
CA GLY A 175 -9.54 -25.76 14.49
C GLY A 175 -8.45 -24.87 15.09
N THR A 176 -7.20 -24.96 14.62
CA THR A 176 -6.12 -24.04 15.01
C THR A 176 -5.84 -23.06 13.87
N ARG A 177 -5.76 -21.77 14.19
CA ARG A 177 -5.44 -20.73 13.22
C ARG A 177 -3.97 -20.78 12.81
N GLU A 178 -3.74 -20.81 11.50
CA GLU A 178 -2.39 -20.76 10.94
C GLU A 178 -1.81 -19.35 11.06
N ALA A 179 -0.55 -19.26 11.47
CA ALA A 179 0.18 -17.98 11.50
C ALA A 179 0.40 -17.42 10.09
N THR A 180 0.52 -18.30 9.10
CA THR A 180 0.77 -17.95 7.69
C THR A 180 -0.16 -18.75 6.79
N ALA A 181 -1.14 -18.09 6.18
CA ALA A 181 -2.13 -18.74 5.33
C ALA A 181 -1.55 -19.25 3.99
N LYS A 182 -0.61 -18.52 3.38
CA LYS A 182 -0.18 -18.74 1.98
C LYS A 182 0.39 -20.13 1.68
N PRO A 183 1.26 -20.74 2.51
CA PRO A 183 1.75 -22.10 2.26
C PRO A 183 0.63 -23.13 2.19
N VAL A 184 -0.34 -23.02 3.10
CA VAL A 184 -1.50 -23.93 3.15
C VAL A 184 -2.41 -23.71 1.94
N LEU A 185 -2.67 -22.45 1.58
CA LEU A 185 -3.45 -22.12 0.37
C LEU A 185 -2.79 -22.68 -0.90
N ARG A 186 -1.46 -22.66 -1.02
CA ARG A 186 -0.75 -23.25 -2.17
C ARG A 186 -0.89 -24.77 -2.24
N ALA A 187 -0.88 -25.45 -1.09
CA ALA A 187 -1.13 -26.89 -1.04
C ALA A 187 -2.55 -27.23 -1.52
N ILE A 188 -3.55 -26.53 -0.97
CA ILE A 188 -4.96 -26.69 -1.38
C ILE A 188 -5.13 -26.40 -2.88
N ALA A 189 -4.53 -25.31 -3.38
CA ALA A 189 -4.57 -24.93 -4.79
C ALA A 189 -4.01 -26.02 -5.71
N GLY A 190 -2.90 -26.66 -5.32
CA GLY A 190 -2.31 -27.77 -6.08
C GLY A 190 -3.21 -29.01 -6.13
N GLU A 191 -3.98 -29.26 -5.08
CA GLU A 191 -4.91 -30.41 -5.00
C GLU A 191 -6.17 -30.20 -5.83
N ILE A 192 -6.74 -28.99 -5.81
CA ILE A 192 -8.00 -28.69 -6.50
C ILE A 192 -7.82 -28.04 -7.89
N GLY A 193 -6.57 -27.85 -8.33
CA GLY A 193 -6.23 -27.34 -9.65
C GLY A 193 -6.42 -25.83 -9.84
N VAL A 194 -6.19 -25.02 -8.80
CA VAL A 194 -6.21 -23.55 -8.91
C VAL A 194 -4.86 -23.04 -9.41
N ASP A 195 -4.87 -22.20 -10.44
CA ASP A 195 -3.67 -21.53 -10.93
C ASP A 195 -3.01 -20.66 -9.85
N LEU A 196 -1.70 -20.81 -9.68
CA LEU A 196 -0.91 -20.02 -8.72
C LEU A 196 -0.50 -18.64 -9.25
N VAL A 197 -0.76 -18.36 -10.53
CA VAL A 197 -0.44 -17.11 -11.21
C VAL A 197 -1.71 -16.40 -11.65
N ASN A 198 -1.69 -15.06 -11.65
CA ASN A 198 -2.80 -14.24 -12.12
C ASN A 198 -2.76 -14.07 -13.66
N GLY A 199 -3.77 -13.39 -14.21
CA GLY A 199 -3.88 -13.15 -15.67
C GLY A 199 -2.75 -12.30 -16.26
N SER A 200 -1.92 -11.67 -15.44
CA SER A 200 -0.73 -10.91 -15.84
C SER A 200 0.57 -11.73 -15.73
N GLY A 201 0.49 -12.99 -15.31
CA GLY A 201 1.64 -13.88 -15.15
C GLY A 201 2.38 -13.76 -13.81
N ASN A 202 1.91 -12.90 -12.90
CA ASN A 202 2.52 -12.73 -11.58
C ASN A 202 1.94 -13.75 -10.58
N PRO A 203 2.70 -14.20 -9.56
CA PRO A 203 2.18 -15.06 -8.51
C PRO A 203 1.00 -14.42 -7.77
N LYS A 204 -0.06 -15.20 -7.51
CA LYS A 204 -1.20 -14.71 -6.73
C LYS A 204 -0.80 -14.39 -5.29
N ASN A 205 -1.34 -13.28 -4.78
CA ASN A 205 -1.23 -12.94 -3.37
C ASN A 205 -2.16 -13.84 -2.52
N THR A 206 -2.03 -13.77 -1.20
CA THR A 206 -2.87 -14.55 -0.26
C THR A 206 -4.37 -14.33 -0.46
N ARG A 207 -4.80 -13.10 -0.79
CA ARG A 207 -6.21 -12.73 -0.98
C ARG A 207 -6.82 -13.32 -2.25
N GLN A 208 -6.14 -13.14 -3.38
CA GLN A 208 -6.52 -13.68 -4.69
C GLN A 208 -6.61 -15.20 -4.63
N LEU A 209 -5.56 -15.85 -4.10
CA LEU A 209 -5.51 -17.31 -4.00
C LEU A 209 -6.61 -17.86 -3.10
N GLY A 210 -6.85 -17.23 -1.93
CA GLY A 210 -7.92 -17.62 -1.02
C GLY A 210 -9.32 -17.45 -1.62
N ALA A 211 -9.58 -16.34 -2.31
CA ALA A 211 -10.86 -16.10 -2.97
C ALA A 211 -11.14 -17.12 -4.09
N ASP A 212 -10.13 -17.46 -4.89
CA ASP A 212 -10.26 -18.47 -5.95
C ASP A 212 -10.52 -19.87 -5.39
N ILE A 213 -9.82 -20.25 -4.31
CA ILE A 213 -10.05 -21.53 -3.62
C ILE A 213 -11.47 -21.61 -3.07
N ILE A 214 -11.95 -20.56 -2.38
CA ILE A 214 -13.31 -20.55 -1.84
C ILE A 214 -14.34 -20.72 -2.96
N ARG A 215 -14.18 -19.97 -4.07
CA ARG A 215 -15.08 -20.04 -5.22
C ARG A 215 -15.15 -21.45 -5.82
N ILE A 216 -14.00 -22.08 -6.08
CA ILE A 216 -13.94 -23.41 -6.69
C ILE A 216 -14.51 -24.48 -5.76
N LEU A 217 -14.25 -24.39 -4.44
CA LEU A 217 -14.82 -25.33 -3.48
C LEU A 217 -16.34 -25.22 -3.37
N HIS A 218 -16.89 -24.02 -3.51
CA HIS A 218 -18.35 -23.82 -3.58
C HIS A 218 -18.93 -24.41 -4.86
N GLU A 219 -18.30 -24.15 -6.02
CA GLU A 219 -18.71 -24.73 -7.31
C GLU A 219 -18.70 -26.27 -7.28
N GLN A 220 -17.70 -26.89 -6.64
CA GLN A 220 -17.64 -28.35 -6.49
C GLN A 220 -18.71 -28.91 -5.54
N ALA A 221 -19.05 -28.17 -4.48
CA ALA A 221 -20.10 -28.58 -3.54
C ALA A 221 -21.49 -28.52 -4.19
N ASP A 222 -21.75 -27.52 -5.03
CA ASP A 222 -23.03 -27.35 -5.74
C ASP A 222 -23.24 -28.41 -6.84
N VAL A 223 -22.16 -28.91 -7.46
CA VAL A 223 -22.25 -29.97 -8.50
C VAL A 223 -22.47 -31.36 -7.88
N GLN A 224 -22.20 -31.53 -6.59
CA GLN A 224 -22.38 -32.81 -5.87
C GLN A 224 -23.72 -32.91 -5.11
N ALA A 225 -24.52 -31.83 -5.08
CA ALA A 225 -25.85 -31.76 -4.46
C ALA A 225 -26.98 -32.04 -5.46
#